data_AF-A0A1G4XX58-F1
#
_entry.id   AF-A0A1G4XX58-F1
#
_cell.length_a   1.000
_cell.length_b   1.000
_cell.length_c   1.000
_cell.angle_alpha   90.00
_cell.angle_beta   90.00
_cell.angle_gamma   90.00
#
_symmetry.space_group_name_H-M   'P 1'
#
loop_
_entity.id
_entity.type
_entity.pdbx_description
1 polymer ?
#
loop_
_entity_poly.entity_id
_entity_poly.type
_entity_poly.pdbx_seq_one_letter_code
_entity_poly.pdbx_strand_id
1 'polypeptide(L)'
;MGSSPQYFYLSSAVDFNDPFDMQGKILDRMPIDKKKDVLRERIRNLYPDLSAYQRKLMIRDVSADPIAFNAHVKVMLKKTASNFGVACVSTIPCSIQMWSHYADNHRGIALQFNQAWHIQSFFHILPVEYSDVYPELDYFDRGDYEQYQILLLRKQPGWAYEKEWRFLMVDSAKKHLPFNPRVLTAVILGCRIAQDDEIGCGR
;
A
#
# COMPACT_ATOMS: atom_id res chain seq x y z
N MET A 1 32.70 -2.16 13.95
CA MET A 1 31.89 -0.92 13.84
C MET A 1 30.49 -1.34 13.42
N GLY A 2 29.48 -1.15 14.26
CA GLY A 2 28.09 -1.40 13.85
C GLY A 2 27.66 -0.27 12.93
N SER A 3 27.36 -0.58 11.67
CA SER A 3 26.73 0.38 10.76
C SER A 3 25.39 0.80 11.35
N SER A 4 25.08 2.10 11.32
CA SER A 4 23.74 2.58 11.66
C SER A 4 22.70 1.80 10.84
N PRO A 5 21.59 1.36 11.47
CA PRO A 5 20.54 0.67 10.74
C PRO A 5 19.97 1.60 9.65
N GLN A 6 19.80 1.05 8.46
CA GLN A 6 19.19 1.74 7.33
C GLN A 6 17.75 1.28 7.18
N TYR A 7 16.87 2.18 6.73
CA TYR A 7 15.44 1.94 6.74
C TYR A 7 14.77 2.31 5.43
N PHE A 8 13.75 1.55 5.05
CA PHE A 8 12.69 2.04 4.19
C PHE A 8 11.67 2.79 5.03
N TYR A 9 11.22 3.95 4.57
CA TYR A 9 10.03 4.58 5.12
C TYR A 9 8.79 3.94 4.49
N LEU A 10 7.86 3.48 5.31
CA LEU A 10 6.60 2.91 4.85
C LEU A 10 5.51 3.99 4.90
N SER A 11 5.17 4.55 3.74
CA SER A 11 4.10 5.54 3.61
C SER A 11 2.74 4.92 3.96
N SER A 12 1.80 5.72 4.44
CA SER A 12 0.42 5.27 4.53
C SER A 12 -0.19 5.22 3.15
N ALA A 13 -0.95 4.19 2.83
CA ALA A 13 -1.50 4.04 1.48
C ALA A 13 -2.51 5.15 1.12
N VAL A 14 -3.10 5.81 2.12
CA VAL A 14 -3.99 6.98 1.90
C VAL A 14 -3.24 8.25 1.47
N ASP A 15 -1.91 8.28 1.60
CA ASP A 15 -1.07 9.43 1.22
C ASP A 15 -0.58 9.34 -0.24
N PHE A 16 -1.08 8.38 -1.02
CA PHE A 16 -0.66 8.15 -2.41
C PHE A 16 -1.16 9.27 -3.34
N ASN A 17 -0.38 9.55 -4.38
CA ASN A 17 -0.61 10.64 -5.32
C ASN A 17 -1.62 10.30 -6.43
N ASP A 18 -1.86 9.00 -6.69
CA ASP A 18 -2.82 8.56 -7.71
C ASP A 18 -4.22 8.41 -7.10
N PRO A 19 -5.21 9.22 -7.53
CA PRO A 19 -6.58 9.12 -7.02
C PRO A 19 -7.29 7.82 -7.41
N PHE A 20 -6.77 7.07 -8.39
CA PHE A 20 -7.31 5.77 -8.83
C PHE A 20 -6.69 4.58 -8.11
N ASP A 21 -5.64 4.81 -7.32
CA ASP A 21 -5.03 3.79 -6.47
C ASP A 21 -5.99 3.38 -5.34
N MET A 22 -5.90 2.12 -4.90
CA MET A 22 -6.74 1.56 -3.83
C MET A 22 -8.26 1.55 -4.08
N GLN A 23 -8.68 1.71 -5.33
CA GLN A 23 -10.09 1.58 -5.69
C GLN A 23 -10.46 0.13 -5.96
N GLY A 24 -11.71 -0.24 -5.67
CA GLY A 24 -12.20 -1.59 -5.83
C GLY A 24 -13.72 -1.67 -5.86
N LYS A 25 -14.23 -2.73 -6.48
CA LYS A 25 -15.65 -3.05 -6.49
C LYS A 25 -15.97 -3.94 -5.30
N ILE A 26 -16.87 -3.46 -4.45
CA ILE A 26 -17.30 -4.19 -3.26
C ILE A 26 -18.43 -5.13 -3.64
N LEU A 27 -18.25 -6.40 -3.30
CA LEU A 27 -19.22 -7.45 -3.52
C LEU A 27 -19.81 -7.93 -2.21
N ASP A 28 -20.99 -8.52 -2.35
CA ASP A 28 -21.72 -9.20 -1.31
C ASP A 28 -22.20 -10.54 -1.86
N ARG A 29 -21.42 -11.60 -1.63
CA ARG A 29 -21.76 -12.95 -2.11
C ARG A 29 -22.28 -13.88 -1.00
N MET A 30 -22.38 -13.39 0.24
CA MET A 30 -22.75 -14.23 1.38
C MET A 30 -24.29 -14.33 1.55
N PRO A 31 -24.85 -15.45 2.03
CA PRO A 31 -26.27 -15.53 2.40
C PRO A 31 -26.64 -14.60 3.57
N ILE A 32 -27.84 -14.02 3.54
CA ILE A 32 -28.34 -13.01 4.51
C ILE A 32 -28.23 -13.48 5.97
N ASP A 33 -28.52 -14.75 6.20
CA ASP A 33 -28.50 -15.43 7.50
C ASP A 33 -27.10 -15.49 8.12
N LYS A 34 -26.03 -15.48 7.31
CA LYS A 34 -24.64 -15.47 7.77
C LYS A 34 -24.02 -14.08 7.88
N LYS A 35 -24.59 -13.06 7.22
CA LYS A 35 -24.08 -11.67 7.23
C LYS A 35 -24.07 -11.02 8.60
N LYS A 36 -25.07 -11.33 9.43
CA LYS A 36 -25.27 -10.66 10.72
C LYS A 36 -24.06 -10.80 11.65
N ASP A 37 -23.44 -11.97 11.69
CA ASP A 37 -22.29 -12.20 12.58
C ASP A 37 -21.04 -11.48 12.10
N VAL A 38 -20.77 -11.52 10.80
CA VAL A 38 -19.66 -10.78 10.19
C VAL A 38 -19.83 -9.28 10.38
N LEU A 39 -21.04 -8.76 10.15
CA LEU A 39 -21.33 -7.34 10.33
C LEU A 39 -21.21 -6.90 11.79
N ARG A 40 -21.67 -7.73 12.74
CA ARG A 40 -21.50 -7.48 14.18
C ARG A 40 -20.03 -7.35 14.55
N GLU A 41 -19.20 -8.28 14.10
CA GLU A 41 -17.78 -8.28 14.36
C GLU A 41 -17.09 -7.06 13.75
N ARG A 42 -17.32 -6.79 12.46
CA ARG A 42 -16.73 -5.66 11.74
C ARG A 42 -17.13 -4.32 12.34
N ILE A 43 -18.40 -4.10 12.66
CA ILE A 43 -18.88 -2.87 13.31
C ILE A 43 -18.27 -2.71 14.71
N ARG A 44 -18.17 -3.79 15.49
CA ARG A 44 -17.53 -3.74 16.81
C ARG A 44 -16.06 -3.32 16.72
N ASN A 45 -15.31 -3.88 15.77
CA ASN A 45 -13.88 -3.59 15.59
C ASN A 45 -13.64 -2.20 14.98
N LEU A 46 -14.54 -1.75 14.10
CA LEU A 46 -14.43 -0.45 13.43
C LEU A 46 -14.77 0.70 14.38
N TYR A 47 -15.77 0.52 15.25
CA TYR A 47 -16.29 1.54 16.16
C TYR A 47 -16.21 1.09 17.63
N PRO A 48 -14.99 1.00 18.21
CA PRO A 48 -14.78 0.54 19.58
C PRO A 48 -15.44 1.43 20.66
N ASP A 49 -15.66 2.70 20.34
CA ASP A 49 -16.19 3.70 21.30
C ASP A 49 -17.73 3.73 21.38
N LEU A 50 -18.42 3.08 20.44
CA LEU A 50 -19.89 3.04 20.45
C LEU A 50 -20.42 2.01 21.46
N SER A 51 -21.50 2.38 22.16
CA SER A 51 -22.24 1.46 23.04
C SER A 51 -22.85 0.29 22.25
N ALA A 52 -23.16 -0.79 22.95
CA ALA A 52 -23.82 -1.96 22.35
C ALA A 52 -25.15 -1.61 21.67
N TYR A 53 -25.91 -0.66 22.23
CA TYR A 53 -27.17 -0.18 21.63
C TYR A 53 -26.93 0.58 20.33
N GLN A 54 -25.97 1.51 20.30
CA GLN A 54 -25.61 2.26 19.09
C GLN A 54 -25.11 1.33 17.98
N ARG A 55 -24.25 0.36 18.31
CA ARG A 55 -23.82 -0.66 17.32
C ARG A 55 -24.99 -1.48 16.79
N LYS A 56 -25.96 -1.85 17.64
CA LYS A 56 -27.17 -2.58 17.21
C LYS A 56 -28.00 -1.78 16.21
N LEU A 57 -28.19 -0.47 16.43
CA LEU A 57 -28.85 0.41 15.46
C LEU A 57 -28.06 0.48 14.16
N MET A 58 -26.74 0.66 14.23
CA MET A 58 -25.88 0.71 13.05
C MET A 58 -25.93 -0.59 12.24
N ILE A 59 -25.90 -1.75 12.89
CA ILE A 59 -26.06 -3.06 12.23
C ILE A 59 -27.40 -3.11 11.48
N ARG A 60 -28.49 -2.66 12.11
CA ARG A 60 -29.82 -2.61 11.47
C ARG A 60 -29.77 -1.73 10.22
N ASP A 61 -29.25 -0.52 10.34
CA ASP A 61 -29.25 0.46 9.26
C ASP A 61 -28.36 0.01 8.10
N VAL A 62 -27.12 -0.43 8.39
CA VAL A 62 -26.19 -0.98 7.38
C VAL A 62 -26.75 -2.23 6.70
N SER A 63 -27.56 -3.03 7.39
CA SER A 63 -28.19 -4.22 6.77
C SER A 63 -29.37 -3.88 5.88
N ALA A 64 -30.05 -2.75 6.10
CA ALA A 64 -31.32 -2.42 5.45
C ALA A 64 -31.17 -1.35 4.35
N ASP A 65 -30.15 -0.50 4.43
CA ASP A 65 -29.96 0.63 3.53
C ASP A 65 -28.63 0.53 2.77
N PRO A 66 -28.65 0.43 1.43
CA PRO A 66 -27.45 0.45 0.60
C PRO A 66 -26.58 1.70 0.78
N ILE A 67 -27.17 2.86 1.11
CA ILE A 67 -26.42 4.09 1.33
C ILE A 67 -25.62 3.98 2.64
N ALA A 68 -26.26 3.56 3.73
CA ALA A 68 -25.59 3.26 4.99
C ALA A 68 -24.50 2.19 4.84
N PHE A 69 -24.76 1.13 4.06
CA PHE A 69 -23.77 0.11 3.73
C PHE A 69 -22.54 0.69 3.02
N ASN A 70 -22.75 1.44 1.94
CA ASN A 70 -21.65 2.05 1.18
C ASN A 70 -20.85 3.04 2.04
N ALA A 71 -21.51 3.83 2.89
CA ALA A 71 -20.82 4.72 3.83
C ALA A 71 -19.96 3.95 4.84
N HIS A 72 -20.51 2.87 5.41
CA HIS A 72 -19.79 1.99 6.32
C HIS A 72 -18.55 1.36 5.66
N VAL A 73 -18.71 0.81 4.45
CA VAL A 73 -17.61 0.21 3.70
C VAL A 73 -16.51 1.22 3.38
N LYS A 74 -16.87 2.45 2.98
CA LYS A 74 -15.89 3.52 2.75
C LYS A 74 -15.05 3.82 3.99
N VAL A 75 -15.68 3.90 5.17
CA VAL A 75 -14.97 4.10 6.44
C VAL A 75 -14.04 2.94 6.74
N MET A 76 -14.51 1.71 6.53
CA MET A 76 -13.71 0.50 6.72
C MET A 76 -12.48 0.49 5.79
N LEU A 77 -12.67 0.69 4.48
CA LEU A 77 -11.57 0.71 3.50
C LEU A 77 -10.54 1.79 3.83
N LYS A 78 -11.00 2.99 4.21
CA LYS A 78 -10.09 4.09 4.60
C LYS A 78 -9.27 3.72 5.84
N LYS A 79 -9.89 3.11 6.86
CA LYS A 79 -9.17 2.66 8.06
C LYS A 79 -8.15 1.58 7.71
N THR A 80 -8.55 0.59 6.91
CA THR A 80 -7.67 -0.48 6.45
C THR A 80 -6.47 0.10 5.69
N ALA A 81 -6.70 0.94 4.68
CA ALA A 81 -5.64 1.61 3.92
C ALA A 81 -4.72 2.45 4.81
N SER A 82 -5.27 3.13 5.83
CA SER A 82 -4.47 3.96 6.74
C SER A 82 -3.52 3.14 7.63
N ASN A 83 -3.79 1.84 7.83
CA ASN A 83 -2.95 0.96 8.62
C ASN A 83 -1.82 0.30 7.80
N PHE A 84 -2.00 0.16 6.49
CA PHE A 84 -0.98 -0.39 5.61
C PHE A 84 0.20 0.58 5.47
N GLY A 85 1.38 0.07 5.80
CA GLY A 85 2.65 0.68 5.44
C GLY A 85 3.11 0.16 4.09
N VAL A 86 3.40 1.08 3.18
CA VAL A 86 3.80 0.77 1.80
C VAL A 86 5.11 1.45 1.44
N ALA A 87 6.04 0.68 0.87
CA ALA A 87 7.18 1.21 0.13
C ALA A 87 7.14 0.67 -1.30
N CYS A 88 7.39 1.55 -2.27
CA CYS A 88 7.33 1.23 -3.69
C CYS A 88 8.73 1.20 -4.28
N VAL A 89 9.01 0.21 -5.12
CA VAL A 89 10.25 0.10 -5.89
C VAL A 89 9.94 -0.28 -7.33
N SER A 90 10.91 -0.14 -8.21
CA SER A 90 10.79 -0.47 -9.64
C SER A 90 11.87 -1.46 -10.06
N THR A 91 11.54 -2.25 -11.09
CA THR A 91 12.52 -3.10 -11.79
C THR A 91 13.20 -2.39 -12.97
N ILE A 92 12.80 -1.16 -13.31
CA ILE A 92 13.40 -0.36 -14.40
C ILE A 92 14.03 0.90 -13.81
N PRO A 93 15.36 0.91 -13.57
CA PRO A 93 16.03 2.06 -12.96
C PRO A 93 16.17 3.28 -13.88
N CYS A 94 15.99 3.12 -15.19
CA CYS A 94 16.26 4.17 -16.19
C CYS A 94 14.99 4.69 -16.91
N SER A 95 13.82 4.61 -16.26
CA SER A 95 12.57 5.14 -16.81
C SER A 95 12.55 6.68 -16.78
N ILE A 96 12.55 7.32 -17.96
CA ILE A 96 12.57 8.79 -18.08
C ILE A 96 11.42 9.43 -17.31
N GLN A 97 10.22 8.85 -17.38
CA GLN A 97 9.04 9.32 -16.68
C GLN A 97 9.22 9.26 -15.16
N MET A 98 9.80 8.18 -14.63
CA MET A 98 10.06 8.06 -13.19
C MET A 98 11.07 9.09 -12.72
N TRP A 99 12.16 9.30 -13.46
CA TRP A 99 13.14 10.33 -13.13
C TRP A 99 12.55 11.75 -13.16
N SER A 100 11.60 12.01 -14.05
CA SER A 100 10.87 13.27 -14.09
C SER A 100 9.97 13.45 -12.86
N HIS A 101 9.21 12.42 -12.46
CA HIS A 101 8.22 12.51 -11.39
C HIS A 101 8.80 12.39 -9.97
N TYR A 102 9.77 11.50 -9.78
CA TYR A 102 10.20 11.05 -8.45
C TYR A 102 11.62 11.44 -8.08
N ALA A 103 12.40 11.98 -9.01
CA ALA A 103 13.80 12.34 -8.79
C ALA A 103 14.09 13.80 -9.14
N ASP A 104 13.22 14.72 -8.70
CA ASP A 104 13.32 16.18 -8.93
C ASP A 104 13.73 16.53 -10.38
N ASN A 105 12.95 16.07 -11.36
CA ASN A 105 13.23 16.32 -12.77
C ASN A 105 14.66 15.95 -13.18
N HIS A 106 15.09 14.72 -12.84
CA HIS A 106 16.42 14.15 -13.13
C HIS A 106 17.59 14.71 -12.29
N ARG A 107 17.33 15.43 -11.19
CA ARG A 107 18.37 15.93 -10.27
C ARG A 107 18.62 15.02 -9.07
N GLY A 108 17.71 14.10 -8.78
CA GLY A 108 17.79 13.21 -7.62
C GLY A 108 18.71 12.00 -7.82
N ILE A 109 18.50 11.00 -6.97
CA ILE A 109 19.18 9.70 -7.02
C ILE A 109 18.17 8.56 -7.02
N ALA A 110 18.60 7.38 -7.46
CA ALA A 110 17.87 6.14 -7.29
C ALA A 110 18.74 5.10 -6.56
N LEU A 111 18.14 4.41 -5.59
CA LEU A 111 18.81 3.36 -4.82
C LEU A 111 18.46 1.99 -5.40
N GLN A 112 19.47 1.23 -5.81
CA GLN A 112 19.28 -0.10 -6.39
C GLN A 112 19.48 -1.19 -5.33
N PHE A 113 18.47 -2.04 -5.18
CA PHE A 113 18.50 -3.15 -4.22
C PHE A 113 18.57 -4.50 -4.93
N ASN A 114 19.29 -5.46 -4.34
CA ASN A 114 19.31 -6.84 -4.80
C ASN A 114 18.68 -7.78 -3.77
N GLN A 115 17.54 -8.35 -4.16
CA GLN A 115 16.70 -9.21 -3.35
C GLN A 115 17.35 -10.54 -2.94
N ALA A 116 18.24 -11.08 -3.79
CA ALA A 116 18.86 -12.39 -3.61
C ALA A 116 19.77 -12.48 -2.37
N TRP A 117 20.11 -11.33 -1.78
CA TRP A 117 21.07 -11.24 -0.67
C TRP A 117 20.41 -11.28 0.71
N HIS A 118 19.07 -11.18 0.80
CA HIS A 118 18.36 -11.29 2.07
C HIS A 118 16.86 -11.59 1.93
N ILE A 119 16.52 -12.88 1.74
CA ILE A 119 15.16 -13.34 1.43
C ILE A 119 14.11 -12.92 2.48
N GLN A 120 14.51 -12.79 3.76
CA GLN A 120 13.59 -12.39 4.85
C GLN A 120 13.15 -10.92 4.78
N SER A 121 13.97 -10.03 4.22
CA SER A 121 13.63 -8.60 4.11
C SER A 121 12.63 -8.30 2.99
N PHE A 122 12.41 -9.25 2.09
CA PHE A 122 11.62 -9.06 0.87
C PHE A 122 10.44 -10.02 0.75
N PHE A 123 10.10 -10.79 1.79
CA PHE A 123 9.00 -11.76 1.74
C PHE A 123 7.63 -11.12 1.45
N HIS A 124 7.49 -9.81 1.68
CA HIS A 124 6.24 -9.05 1.53
C HIS A 124 6.25 -8.08 0.34
N ILE A 125 7.16 -8.30 -0.63
CA ILE A 125 7.19 -7.49 -1.84
C ILE A 125 6.41 -8.18 -2.96
N LEU A 126 5.40 -7.49 -3.46
CA LEU A 126 4.46 -8.04 -4.43
C LEU A 126 4.42 -7.14 -5.68
N PRO A 127 4.33 -7.73 -6.88
CA PRO A 127 4.23 -6.96 -8.10
C PRO A 127 2.89 -6.24 -8.17
N VAL A 128 2.90 -5.01 -8.68
CA VAL A 128 1.66 -4.30 -9.02
C VAL A 128 1.14 -4.82 -10.35
N GLU A 129 -0.13 -5.18 -10.38
CA GLU A 129 -0.85 -5.51 -11.59
C GLU A 129 -1.45 -4.25 -12.22
N TYR A 130 -1.37 -4.15 -13.53
CA TYR A 130 -1.90 -3.02 -14.29
C TYR A 130 -3.15 -3.45 -15.05
N SER A 131 -4.29 -2.84 -14.76
CA SER A 131 -5.56 -3.16 -15.43
C SER A 131 -6.56 -2.01 -15.31
N ASP A 132 -7.38 -1.85 -16.34
CA ASP A 132 -8.56 -0.96 -16.31
C ASP A 132 -9.73 -1.56 -15.50
N VAL A 133 -9.63 -2.84 -15.11
CA VAL A 133 -10.63 -3.52 -14.30
C VAL A 133 -10.26 -3.40 -12.83
N TYR A 134 -11.13 -2.74 -12.07
CA TYR A 134 -11.01 -2.67 -10.61
C TYR A 134 -11.05 -4.06 -9.98
N PRO A 135 -10.26 -4.30 -8.93
CA PRO A 135 -10.30 -5.54 -8.18
C PRO A 135 -11.67 -5.68 -7.49
N GLU A 136 -12.17 -6.91 -7.44
CA GLU A 136 -13.37 -7.24 -6.70
C GLU A 136 -12.99 -7.69 -5.30
N LEU A 137 -13.64 -7.11 -4.29
CA LEU A 137 -13.45 -7.46 -2.89
C LEU A 137 -14.79 -7.83 -2.28
N ASP A 138 -14.93 -9.06 -1.79
CA ASP A 138 -16.11 -9.48 -1.06
C ASP A 138 -16.03 -8.99 0.39
N TYR A 139 -16.91 -8.07 0.77
CA TYR A 139 -16.93 -7.49 2.11
C TYR A 139 -17.24 -8.55 3.19
N PHE A 140 -18.04 -9.55 2.84
CA PHE A 140 -18.55 -10.55 3.76
C PHE A 140 -17.67 -11.79 3.86
N ASP A 141 -16.66 -11.90 3.00
CA ASP A 141 -15.66 -12.93 3.14
C ASP A 141 -14.89 -12.73 4.47
N ARG A 142 -14.61 -13.85 5.13
CA ARG A 142 -13.85 -13.91 6.40
C ARG A 142 -12.35 -13.99 6.15
N GLY A 143 -11.90 -13.77 4.92
CA GLY A 143 -10.49 -13.62 4.59
C GLY A 143 -9.78 -12.68 5.57
N ASP A 144 -8.51 -12.97 5.81
CA ASP A 144 -7.60 -12.12 6.59
C ASP A 144 -7.49 -10.70 6.03
N TYR A 145 -6.74 -9.83 6.72
CA TYR A 145 -6.44 -8.49 6.20
C TYR A 145 -5.69 -8.54 4.86
N GLU A 146 -5.10 -9.68 4.49
CA GLU A 146 -4.34 -9.84 3.24
C GLU A 146 -5.25 -9.77 2.01
N GLN A 147 -6.54 -10.13 2.13
CA GLN A 147 -7.50 -9.94 1.03
C GLN A 147 -7.61 -8.47 0.56
N TYR A 148 -7.33 -7.50 1.44
CA TYR A 148 -7.37 -6.09 1.08
C TYR A 148 -6.12 -5.63 0.32
N GLN A 149 -5.04 -6.43 0.32
CA GLN A 149 -3.82 -6.14 -0.45
C GLN A 149 -4.10 -6.07 -1.95
N ILE A 150 -5.12 -6.77 -2.45
CA ILE A 150 -5.49 -6.70 -3.88
C ILE A 150 -5.84 -5.27 -4.32
N LEU A 151 -6.40 -4.45 -3.41
CA LEU A 151 -6.67 -3.04 -3.68
C LEU A 151 -5.38 -2.24 -3.80
N LEU A 152 -4.35 -2.63 -3.06
CA LEU A 152 -3.02 -2.01 -3.04
C LEU A 152 -2.10 -2.55 -4.15
N LEU A 153 -2.50 -3.56 -4.90
CA LEU A 153 -1.70 -4.18 -5.95
C LEU A 153 -2.31 -4.01 -7.34
N ARG A 154 -3.30 -3.12 -7.48
CA ARG A 154 -3.89 -2.77 -8.77
C ARG A 154 -3.65 -1.30 -9.08
N LYS A 155 -3.14 -1.03 -10.27
CA LYS A 155 -2.93 0.34 -10.78
C LYS A 155 -3.45 0.49 -12.20
N GLN A 156 -3.76 1.73 -12.58
CA GLN A 156 -4.20 2.05 -13.93
C GLN A 156 -3.09 1.74 -14.97
N PRO A 157 -3.42 1.22 -16.17
CA PRO A 157 -2.43 0.87 -17.18
C PRO A 157 -1.53 2.02 -17.64
N GLY A 158 -1.98 3.27 -17.52
CA GLY A 158 -1.16 4.45 -17.81
C GLY A 158 0.14 4.53 -16.99
N TRP A 159 0.20 3.89 -15.83
CA TRP A 159 1.38 3.82 -14.96
C TRP A 159 2.25 2.58 -15.20
N ALA A 160 1.97 1.75 -16.21
CA ALA A 160 2.69 0.50 -16.47
C ALA A 160 4.20 0.69 -16.75
N TYR A 161 4.63 1.91 -17.08
CA TYR A 161 6.05 2.24 -17.24
C TYR A 161 6.84 2.18 -15.92
N GLU A 162 6.15 2.21 -14.76
CA GLU A 162 6.82 2.15 -13.47
C GLU A 162 7.34 0.76 -13.12
N LYS A 163 6.74 -0.30 -13.67
CA LYS A 163 7.04 -1.70 -13.30
C LYS A 163 7.17 -1.88 -11.79
N GLU A 164 6.16 -1.37 -11.10
CA GLU A 164 6.12 -1.14 -9.66
C GLU A 164 5.99 -2.47 -8.90
N TRP A 165 6.71 -2.55 -7.79
CA TRP A 165 6.60 -3.58 -6.77
C TRP A 165 6.42 -2.89 -5.42
N ARG A 166 5.53 -3.43 -4.59
CA ARG A 166 5.18 -2.84 -3.29
C ARG A 166 5.54 -3.77 -2.15
N PHE A 167 6.27 -3.25 -1.17
CA PHE A 167 6.32 -3.82 0.16
C PHE A 167 5.03 -3.49 0.87
N LEU A 168 4.27 -4.50 1.30
CA LEU A 168 3.01 -4.30 2.02
C LEU A 168 3.12 -4.85 3.44
N MET A 169 3.03 -3.98 4.44
CA MET A 169 3.03 -4.40 5.84
C MET A 169 1.82 -3.84 6.59
N VAL A 170 1.03 -4.73 7.17
CA VAL A 170 -0.12 -4.37 8.01
C VAL A 170 0.38 -3.68 9.29
N ASP A 171 -0.42 -2.74 9.82
CA ASP A 171 -0.14 -1.97 11.04
C ASP A 171 1.23 -1.28 11.05
N SER A 172 1.74 -0.92 9.87
CA SER A 172 3.09 -0.40 9.67
C SER A 172 3.13 0.93 8.94
N ALA A 173 1.98 1.57 8.73
CA ALA A 173 1.90 2.92 8.16
C ALA A 173 2.74 3.92 8.98
N LYS A 174 3.51 4.74 8.26
CA LYS A 174 4.40 5.79 8.79
C LYS A 174 5.51 5.26 9.68
N LYS A 175 5.85 3.97 9.58
CA LYS A 175 6.96 3.33 10.29
C LYS A 175 8.19 3.15 9.39
N HIS A 176 9.30 2.83 10.03
CA HIS A 176 10.57 2.52 9.38
C HIS A 176 10.78 1.01 9.37
N LEU A 177 11.04 0.44 8.18
CA LEU A 177 11.39 -0.97 8.01
C LEU A 177 12.90 -1.09 7.85
N PRO A 178 13.62 -1.70 8.82
CA PRO A 178 15.06 -1.87 8.69
C PRO A 178 15.39 -2.81 7.53
N PHE A 179 16.44 -2.49 6.79
CA PHE A 179 17.02 -3.38 5.79
C PHE A 179 18.51 -3.59 6.02
N ASN A 180 19.01 -4.75 5.59
CA ASN A 180 20.43 -5.05 5.65
C ASN A 180 21.17 -4.21 4.59
N PRO A 181 22.11 -3.33 4.96
CA PRO A 181 22.79 -2.45 4.00
C PRO A 181 23.48 -3.20 2.84
N ARG A 182 23.82 -4.48 3.00
CA ARG A 182 24.39 -5.31 1.92
C ARG A 182 23.46 -5.52 0.73
N VAL A 183 22.15 -5.30 0.90
CA VAL A 183 21.19 -5.40 -0.22
C VAL A 183 21.21 -4.16 -1.11
N LEU A 184 21.77 -3.03 -0.66
CA LEU A 184 21.99 -1.84 -1.49
C LEU A 184 23.22 -2.08 -2.36
N THR A 185 23.02 -2.11 -3.68
CA THR A 185 24.05 -2.50 -4.66
C THR A 185 24.53 -1.36 -5.53
N ALA A 186 23.73 -0.32 -5.71
CA ALA A 186 24.14 0.88 -6.44
C ALA A 186 23.38 2.11 -5.96
N VAL A 187 24.02 3.27 -6.13
CA VAL A 187 23.38 4.58 -6.14
C VAL A 187 23.50 5.09 -7.56
N ILE A 188 22.36 5.30 -8.21
CA ILE A 188 22.28 5.78 -9.59
C ILE A 188 22.00 7.27 -9.52
N LEU A 189 22.80 8.07 -10.22
CA LEU A 189 22.67 9.52 -10.21
C LEU A 189 21.81 9.98 -11.38
N GLY A 190 20.96 10.98 -11.14
CA GLY A 190 20.18 11.61 -12.19
C GLY A 190 21.07 12.36 -13.18
N CYS A 191 20.66 12.42 -14.45
CA CYS A 191 21.49 13.04 -15.50
C CYS A 191 21.65 14.56 -15.36
N ARG A 192 20.89 15.20 -14.45
CA ARG A 192 20.99 16.62 -14.12
C ARG A 192 21.47 16.86 -12.69
N ILE A 193 21.99 15.84 -12.01
CA ILE A 193 22.54 15.99 -10.66
C ILE A 193 23.61 17.10 -10.66
N ALA A 194 23.62 17.93 -9.61
CA ALA A 194 24.63 18.97 -9.51
C ALA A 194 25.98 18.35 -9.17
N GLN A 195 27.06 18.95 -9.67
CA GLN A 195 28.41 18.47 -9.37
C GLN A 195 28.74 18.55 -7.87
N ASP A 196 28.16 19.51 -7.14
CA ASP A 196 28.32 19.64 -5.69
C ASP A 196 27.60 18.52 -4.91
N ASP A 197 26.57 17.91 -5.49
CA ASP A 197 25.88 16.74 -4.93
C ASP A 197 26.64 15.43 -5.23
N GLU A 198 27.49 15.45 -6.26
CA GLU A 198 28.44 14.37 -6.59
C GLU A 198 29.70 14.50 -5.73
N ILE A 199 29.60 14.14 -4.44
CA ILE A 199 30.78 14.07 -3.58
C ILE A 199 31.62 12.84 -3.97
N GLY A 200 32.56 13.04 -4.89
CA GLY A 200 33.58 12.06 -5.23
C GLY A 200 34.65 11.99 -4.15
N CYS A 201 34.89 10.81 -3.58
CA CYS A 201 36.08 10.54 -2.76
C CYS A 201 37.32 10.41 -3.67
N GLY A 202 37.82 11.53 -4.19
CA GLY A 202 39.11 11.63 -4.88
C GLY A 202 39.18 10.94 -6.26
N ARG A 203 39.75 11.64 -7.23
CA ARG A 203 40.51 10.99 -8.31
C ARG A 203 41.97 10.97 -7.91
#